data_AF-A0A1H9X1D8-F1
#
_entry.id   AF-A0A1H9X1D8-F1
#
_cell.length_a   1.000
_cell.length_b   1.000
_cell.length_c   1.000
_cell.angle_alpha   90.00
_cell.angle_beta   90.00
_cell.angle_gamma   90.00
#
_symmetry.space_group_name_H-M   'P 1'
#
loop_
_entity.id
_entity.type
_entity.pdbx_description
1 polymer ?
#
loop_
_entity_poly.entity_id
_entity_poly.type
_entity_poly.pdbx_seq_one_letter_code
_entity_poly.pdbx_strand_id
1 'polypeptide(L)'
;MPSHTHAETVVRRFHEDGFEVTSVVADPSDAQQVLYGTVTRNGVLVGSYYCTDQVRQSGWRVVAAEGGHLVFGDEPVELTHDGDAVFLLMKNADSPA
;
A
#
# COMPACT_ATOMS: atom_id res chain seq x y z
N MET A 1 -30.48 -20.93 -4.86
CA MET A 1 -29.42 -20.89 -3.84
C MET A 1 -28.68 -19.58 -4.01
N PRO A 2 -28.47 -18.74 -2.97
CA PRO A 2 -27.62 -17.59 -3.15
C PRO A 2 -26.18 -18.11 -3.24
N SER A 3 -25.52 -17.82 -4.37
CA SER A 3 -24.09 -18.00 -4.52
C SER A 3 -23.42 -17.09 -3.49
N HIS A 4 -22.77 -17.67 -2.49
CA HIS A 4 -21.85 -16.91 -1.65
C HIS A 4 -20.67 -16.55 -2.55
N THR A 5 -20.68 -15.33 -3.11
CA THR A 5 -19.48 -14.77 -3.74
C THR A 5 -18.46 -14.59 -2.63
N HIS A 6 -17.62 -15.60 -2.44
CA HIS A 6 -16.52 -15.54 -1.48
C HIS A 6 -15.58 -14.44 -1.99
N ALA A 7 -15.45 -13.34 -1.24
CA ALA A 7 -14.43 -12.35 -1.55
C ALA A 7 -13.07 -13.05 -1.45
N GLU A 8 -12.39 -13.21 -2.58
CA GLU A 8 -11.06 -13.82 -2.59
C GLU A 8 -10.05 -12.76 -2.14
N THR A 9 -9.15 -13.14 -1.23
CA THR A 9 -8.01 -12.29 -0.89
C THR A 9 -6.81 -12.82 -1.65
N VAL A 10 -6.27 -11.99 -2.55
CA VAL A 10 -5.12 -12.34 -3.39
C VAL A 10 -3.93 -11.46 -3.06
N VAL A 11 -2.73 -12.02 -3.25
CA VAL A 11 -1.48 -11.27 -3.16
C VAL A 11 -1.02 -10.93 -4.57
N ARG A 12 -0.78 -9.64 -4.82
CA ARG A 12 -0.23 -9.14 -6.08
C ARG A 12 1.17 -8.61 -5.87
N ARG A 13 2.02 -8.84 -6.87
CA ARG A 13 3.40 -8.36 -6.88
C ARG A 13 3.67 -7.61 -8.17
N PHE A 14 4.33 -6.47 -8.04
CA PHE A 14 4.80 -5.65 -9.14
C PHE A 14 6.25 -5.24 -8.88
N HIS A 15 7.04 -5.14 -9.96
CA HIS A 15 8.46 -4.80 -9.88
C HIS A 15 8.77 -3.62 -10.80
N GLU A 16 9.51 -2.64 -10.29
CA GLU A 16 9.95 -1.45 -11.03
C GLU A 16 11.24 -0.92 -10.43
N ASP A 17 12.27 -0.68 -11.26
CA ASP A 17 13.53 -0.02 -10.87
C ASP A 17 14.22 -0.56 -9.59
N GLY A 18 14.16 -1.89 -9.40
CA GLY A 18 14.74 -2.58 -8.24
C GLY A 18 13.86 -2.56 -6.99
N PHE A 19 12.67 -1.97 -7.07
CA PHE A 19 11.61 -2.07 -6.08
C PHE A 19 10.67 -3.23 -6.39
N GLU A 20 10.17 -3.88 -5.34
CA GLU A 20 9.05 -4.81 -5.38
C GLU A 20 7.92 -4.25 -4.51
N VAL A 21 6.74 -4.10 -5.09
CA VAL A 21 5.49 -3.79 -4.40
C VAL A 21 4.72 -5.09 -4.23
N THR A 22 4.44 -5.46 -2.99
CA THR A 22 3.56 -6.58 -2.65
C THR A 22 2.29 -6.04 -2.01
N SER A 23 1.14 -6.22 -2.66
CA SER A 23 -0.15 -5.73 -2.18
C SER A 23 -1.10 -6.89 -1.91
N VAL A 24 -1.85 -6.79 -0.82
CA VAL A 24 -3.00 -7.66 -0.58
C VAL A 24 -4.26 -6.96 -1.05
N VAL A 25 -5.01 -7.69 -1.87
CA VAL A 25 -6.17 -7.19 -2.58
C VAL A 25 -7.35 -8.08 -2.25
N ALA A 26 -8.44 -7.48 -1.80
CA ALA A 26 -9.74 -8.11 -1.83
C ALA A 26 -10.28 -8.03 -3.26
N ASP A 27 -10.57 -9.18 -3.87
CA ASP A 27 -11.12 -9.33 -5.21
C ASP A 27 -12.57 -9.84 -5.12
N PRO A 28 -13.54 -9.01 -4.68
CA PRO A 28 -14.94 -9.30 -4.96
C PRO A 28 -15.13 -9.16 -6.47
N SER A 29 -15.85 -10.10 -7.08
CA SER A 29 -15.92 -10.36 -8.53
C SER A 29 -16.14 -9.18 -9.50
N ASP A 30 -16.37 -7.95 -9.01
CA ASP A 30 -16.59 -6.74 -9.80
C ASP A 30 -15.80 -5.50 -9.30
N ALA A 31 -15.03 -5.55 -8.20
CA ALA A 31 -14.34 -4.37 -7.66
C ALA A 31 -13.11 -4.72 -6.78
N GLN A 32 -11.93 -4.73 -7.38
CA GLN A 32 -10.69 -4.97 -6.64
C GLN A 32 -10.37 -3.82 -5.69
N GLN A 33 -10.05 -4.18 -4.45
CA GLN A 33 -9.77 -3.25 -3.36
C GLN A 33 -8.44 -3.61 -2.71
N VAL A 34 -7.48 -2.69 -2.78
CA VAL A 34 -6.23 -2.87 -2.05
C VAL A 34 -6.52 -2.69 -0.55
N LEU A 35 -5.96 -3.54 0.29
CA LEU A 35 -6.13 -3.49 1.75
C LEU A 35 -4.87 -2.95 2.41
N TYR A 36 -3.73 -3.51 2.01
CA TYR A 36 -2.41 -3.11 2.47
C TYR A 36 -1.37 -3.48 1.41
N GLY A 37 -0.20 -2.85 1.49
CA GLY A 37 0.95 -3.29 0.73
C GLY A 37 2.27 -2.95 1.40
N THR A 38 3.33 -3.58 0.91
CA THR A 38 4.72 -3.35 1.32
C THR A 38 5.55 -3.03 0.10
N VAL A 39 6.48 -2.10 0.25
CA VAL A 39 7.49 -1.79 -0.77
C VAL A 39 8.84 -2.25 -0.25
N THR A 40 9.54 -3.05 -1.02
CA THR A 40 10.93 -3.43 -0.77
C THR A 40 11.82 -2.94 -1.89
N ARG A 41 13.11 -2.75 -1.62
CA ARG A 41 14.14 -2.46 -2.63
C ARG A 41 15.27 -3.46 -2.46
N ASN A 42 15.57 -4.23 -3.50
CA ASN A 42 16.59 -5.29 -3.44
C ASN A 42 16.43 -6.22 -2.22
N GLY A 43 15.19 -6.55 -1.85
CA GLY A 43 14.86 -7.41 -0.70
C GLY A 43 14.89 -6.72 0.68
N VAL A 44 15.20 -5.42 0.75
CA VAL A 44 15.16 -4.64 2.00
C VAL A 44 13.83 -3.88 2.08
N LEU A 45 13.15 -3.93 3.23
CA LEU A 45 11.92 -3.18 3.44
C LEU A 45 12.18 -1.67 3.36
N VAL A 46 11.41 -0.99 2.52
CA VAL A 46 11.37 0.48 2.45
C VAL A 46 10.25 1.00 3.34
N GLY A 47 9.10 0.33 3.30
CA GLY A 47 7.96 0.64 4.15
C GLY A 47 6.71 -0.10 3.73
N SER A 48 5.59 0.29 4.33
CA SER A 48 4.27 -0.28 4.08
C SER A 48 3.22 0.81 3.98
N TYR A 49 2.08 0.46 3.43
CA TYR A 49 0.93 1.35 3.31
C TYR A 49 -0.36 0.57 3.51
N TYR A 50 -1.39 1.26 4.00
CA TYR A 50 -2.69 0.65 4.26
C TYR A 50 -3.83 1.66 4.13
N CYS A 51 -5.02 1.16 3.82
CA CYS A 51 -6.22 1.96 3.68
C CYS A 51 -6.89 2.18 5.03
N THR A 52 -7.21 3.43 5.41
CA THR A 52 -7.98 3.69 6.65
C THR A 52 -9.49 3.64 6.44
N ASP A 53 -9.97 3.95 5.23
CA ASP A 53 -11.38 3.80 4.86
C ASP A 53 -11.51 2.80 3.70
N GLN A 54 -11.66 1.52 4.05
CA GLN A 54 -11.77 0.42 3.08
C GLN A 54 -13.04 0.52 2.23
N VAL A 55 -14.10 1.17 2.72
CA VAL A 55 -15.37 1.31 1.98
C VAL A 55 -15.20 2.33 0.87
N ARG A 56 -14.54 3.46 1.15
CA ARG A 56 -14.29 4.53 0.19
C ARG A 56 -12.99 4.38 -0.59
N GLN A 57 -12.15 3.40 -0.22
CA GLN A 57 -10.81 3.20 -0.77
C GLN A 57 -9.95 4.48 -0.69
N SER A 58 -9.97 5.12 0.49
CA SER A 58 -9.34 6.42 0.73
C SER A 58 -8.66 6.49 2.10
N GLY A 59 -7.87 7.55 2.33
CA GLY A 59 -7.18 7.76 3.60
C GLY A 59 -5.95 6.85 3.75
N TRP A 60 -5.17 6.73 2.68
CA TRP A 60 -4.02 5.85 2.64
C TRP A 60 -2.90 6.39 3.52
N ARG A 61 -2.45 5.58 4.47
CA ARG A 61 -1.35 5.92 5.37
C ARG A 61 -0.11 5.15 4.99
N VAL A 62 1.04 5.77 5.25
CA VAL A 62 2.35 5.20 4.96
C VAL A 62 3.16 5.05 6.24
N VAL A 63 3.84 3.93 6.37
CA VAL A 63 4.69 3.58 7.51
C VAL A 63 6.08 3.25 6.96
N ALA A 64 7.09 3.97 7.43
CA ALA A 64 8.48 3.73 7.08
C ALA A 64 8.99 2.39 7.64
N ALA A 65 10.14 1.92 7.16
CA ALA A 65 10.70 0.64 7.55
C ALA A 65 10.96 0.51 9.06
N GLU A 66 11.30 1.61 9.74
CA GLU A 66 11.47 1.68 11.19
C GLU A 66 10.16 1.65 11.99
N GLY A 67 9.01 1.62 11.31
CA GLY A 67 7.68 1.51 11.93
C GLY A 67 7.01 2.86 12.24
N GLY A 68 7.68 3.98 11.95
CA GLY A 68 7.10 5.31 12.09
C GLY A 68 6.13 5.64 10.96
N HIS A 69 5.01 6.31 11.27
CA HIS A 69 4.18 6.92 10.23
C HIS A 69 4.98 8.04 9.56
N LEU A 70 4.90 8.10 8.23
CA LEU A 70 5.35 9.29 7.51
C LEU A 70 4.42 10.44 7.89
N VAL A 71 5.00 11.58 8.27
CA VAL A 71 4.28 12.77 8.72
C VAL A 71 4.63 13.98 7.86
N PHE A 72 3.70 14.91 7.76
CA PHE A 72 3.96 16.25 7.23
C PHE A 72 3.75 17.27 8.36
N GLY A 73 4.86 17.73 8.96
CA GLY A 73 4.80 18.37 10.27
C GLY A 73 4.54 17.33 11.36
N ASP A 74 3.48 17.51 12.14
CA ASP A 74 3.09 16.61 13.23
C ASP A 74 1.94 15.66 12.86
N GLU A 75 1.38 15.77 11.65
CA GLU A 75 0.24 14.99 11.20
C GLU A 75 0.68 13.85 10.26
N PRO A 76 0.13 12.63 10.41
CA PRO A 76 0.36 11.55 9.45
C PRO A 76 -0.02 11.97 8.04
N VAL A 77 0.82 11.62 7.07
CA VAL A 77 0.49 11.76 5.66
C VAL A 77 -0.71 10.88 5.37
N GLU A 78 -1.77 11.50 4.84
CA GLU A 78 -2.97 10.84 4.39
C GLU A 78 -3.13 11.06 2.88
N LEU A 79 -3.15 9.96 2.12
CA LEU A 79 -3.15 9.97 0.65
C LEU A 79 -4.50 9.50 0.12
N THR A 80 -4.81 9.96 -1.09
CA THR A 80 -6.10 9.65 -1.72
C THR A 80 -6.09 8.28 -2.38
N HIS A 81 -4.95 7.84 -2.93
CA HIS A 81 -4.81 6.56 -3.64
C HIS A 81 -3.64 5.74 -3.08
N ASP A 82 -3.70 4.43 -3.27
CA ASP A 82 -2.62 3.50 -2.93
C ASP A 82 -1.36 3.75 -3.77
N GLY A 83 -1.52 4.08 -5.06
CA GLY A 83 -0.42 4.42 -5.95
C GLY A 83 0.41 5.62 -5.45
N ASP A 84 -0.22 6.59 -4.80
CA ASP A 84 0.47 7.74 -4.20
C ASP A 84 1.37 7.28 -3.04
N ALA A 85 0.94 6.27 -2.27
CA ALA A 85 1.70 5.71 -1.17
C ALA A 85 2.93 4.93 -1.68
N VAL A 86 2.74 4.14 -2.74
CA VAL A 86 3.82 3.41 -3.42
C VAL A 86 4.85 4.40 -3.95
N PHE A 87 4.41 5.43 -4.67
CA PHE A 87 5.29 6.46 -5.20
C PHE A 87 6.08 7.15 -4.09
N LEU A 88 5.42 7.55 -3.01
CA LEU A 88 6.07 8.21 -1.87
C LEU A 88 7.17 7.33 -1.25
N LEU A 89 6.92 6.03 -1.07
CA LEU A 89 7.91 5.08 -0.55
C LEU A 89 9.13 4.96 -1.48
N MET A 90 8.90 4.78 -2.78
CA MET A 90 9.99 4.71 -3.77
C MET A 90 10.83 5.99 -3.76
N LYS A 91 10.17 7.15 -3.77
CA LYS A 91 10.82 8.47 -3.81
C LYS A 91 11.61 8.79 -2.53
N ASN A 92 11.10 8.38 -1.36
CA ASN A 92 11.82 8.51 -0.09
C ASN A 92 13.07 7.61 -0.04
N ALA A 93 12.99 6.39 -0.58
CA ALA A 93 14.15 5.49 -0.64
C ALA A 93 15.26 5.96 -1.59
N ASP A 94 14.95 6.86 -2.53
CA ASP A 94 15.93 7.48 -3.43
C ASP A 94 16.54 8.78 -2.88
N SER A 95 16.00 9.33 -1.80
CA SER A 95 16.52 10.57 -1.21
C SER A 95 17.67 10.24 -0.25
N PRO A 96 18.85 10.88 -0.37
CA PRO A 96 19.91 10.72 0.62
C PRO A 96 19.46 11.30 1.97
N ALA A 97 19.73 10.55 3.04
CA ALA A 97 19.49 10.95 4.42
C ALA A 97 20.30 12.20 4.82
#